data_AF-A0A946S7I9-F1
#
_entry.id   AF-A0A946S7I9-F1
#
_cell.length_a   1.000
_cell.length_b   1.000
_cell.length_c   1.000
_cell.angle_alpha   90.00
_cell.angle_beta   90.00
_cell.angle_gamma   90.00
#
_symmetry.space_group_name_H-M   'P 1'
#
loop_
_entity.id
_entity.type
_entity.pdbx_description
1 polymer ?
#
loop_
_entity_poly.entity_id
_entity_poly.type
_entity_poly.pdbx_seq_one_letter_code
_entity_poly.pdbx_strand_id
1 'polypeptide(L)'
;MQKINSIEQYKSQYEKSVENPESFWAEKAENFNWIKKWDRVLEWEFNTPKIEWFIGGQLNITENCLDRHLESKGNQTAILWEPNDPTEQSIEITYNELHNRVCSFANVLKRNGAKKGDRICLYMPMTPELAIATLACA
;
A
#
# COMPACT_ATOMS: atom_id res chain seq x y z
N MET A 1 -11.59 -2.61 -10.42
CA MET A 1 -10.68 -2.90 -11.54
C MET A 1 -11.24 -4.03 -12.40
N GLN A 2 -11.36 -3.85 -13.72
CA GLN A 2 -11.84 -4.91 -14.61
C GLN A 2 -10.77 -6.01 -14.78
N LYS A 3 -11.19 -7.27 -14.63
CA LYS A 3 -10.34 -8.42 -14.89
C LYS A 3 -10.14 -8.59 -16.40
N ILE A 4 -8.90 -8.80 -16.83
CA ILE A 4 -8.56 -9.10 -18.23
C ILE A 4 -8.78 -10.60 -18.45
N ASN A 5 -9.62 -10.96 -19.42
CA ASN A 5 -10.02 -12.35 -19.66
C ASN A 5 -9.58 -12.89 -21.04
N SER A 6 -8.94 -12.08 -21.88
CA SER A 6 -8.40 -12.52 -23.17
C SER A 6 -7.14 -11.76 -23.57
N ILE A 7 -6.41 -12.30 -24.54
CA ILE A 7 -5.18 -11.67 -25.06
C ILE A 7 -5.50 -10.37 -25.82
N GLU A 8 -6.64 -10.29 -26.47
CA GLU A 8 -7.12 -9.08 -27.17
C GLU A 8 -7.41 -7.96 -26.16
N GLN A 9 -8.06 -8.29 -25.05
CA GLN A 9 -8.31 -7.33 -23.96
C GLN A 9 -6.99 -6.85 -23.34
N TYR A 10 -6.03 -7.75 -23.13
CA TYR A 10 -4.69 -7.38 -22.68
C TYR A 10 -4.02 -6.39 -23.63
N LYS A 11 -3.98 -6.71 -24.93
CA LYS A 11 -3.35 -5.86 -25.95
C LYS A 11 -3.98 -4.47 -25.97
N SER A 12 -5.31 -4.39 -25.92
CA SER A 12 -6.01 -3.11 -25.88
C SER A 12 -5.70 -2.28 -24.62
N GLN A 13 -5.62 -2.92 -23.43
CA GLN A 13 -5.24 -2.20 -22.20
C GLN A 13 -3.78 -1.75 -22.23
N TYR A 14 -2.90 -2.56 -22.80
CA TYR A 14 -1.49 -2.23 -22.97
C TYR A 14 -1.29 -1.06 -23.95
N GLU A 15 -1.94 -1.08 -25.11
CA GLU A 15 -1.88 0.02 -26.07
C GLU A 15 -2.33 1.34 -25.42
N LYS A 16 -3.43 1.33 -24.65
CA LYS A 16 -3.90 2.50 -23.90
C LYS A 16 -2.87 3.02 -22.88
N SER A 17 -2.18 2.12 -22.17
CA SER A 17 -1.22 2.53 -21.14
C SER A 17 0.06 3.16 -21.72
N VAL A 18 0.40 2.84 -22.97
CA VAL A 18 1.56 3.38 -23.68
C VAL A 18 1.20 4.64 -24.46
N GLU A 19 0.09 4.63 -25.21
CA GLU A 19 -0.30 5.75 -26.07
C GLU A 19 -0.90 6.91 -25.27
N ASN A 20 -1.64 6.62 -24.20
CA ASN A 20 -2.32 7.61 -23.36
C ASN A 20 -2.07 7.34 -21.86
N PRO A 21 -0.80 7.41 -21.40
CA PRO A 21 -0.41 6.98 -20.07
C PRO A 21 -1.10 7.78 -18.96
N GLU A 22 -1.26 9.11 -19.12
CA GLU A 22 -1.89 9.94 -18.10
C GLU A 22 -3.34 9.55 -17.86
N SER A 23 -4.14 9.44 -18.91
CA SER A 23 -5.55 9.03 -18.80
C SER A 23 -5.69 7.62 -18.24
N PHE A 24 -4.86 6.68 -18.70
CA PHE A 24 -4.88 5.30 -18.23
C PHE A 24 -4.53 5.20 -16.74
N TRP A 25 -3.44 5.82 -16.31
CA TRP A 25 -2.97 5.73 -14.93
C TRP A 25 -3.81 6.58 -13.97
N ALA A 26 -4.40 7.69 -14.42
CA ALA A 26 -5.41 8.42 -13.66
C ALA A 26 -6.59 7.51 -13.30
N GLU A 27 -7.16 6.80 -14.28
CA GLU A 27 -8.27 5.85 -14.06
C GLU A 27 -7.89 4.77 -13.04
N LYS A 28 -6.67 4.23 -13.10
CA LYS A 28 -6.21 3.24 -12.11
C LYS A 28 -6.02 3.86 -10.73
N ALA A 29 -5.50 5.07 -10.64
CA ALA A 29 -5.26 5.77 -9.39
C ALA A 29 -6.55 6.16 -8.65
N GLU A 30 -7.69 6.27 -9.33
CA GLU A 30 -9.00 6.46 -8.68
C GLU A 30 -9.41 5.30 -7.76
N ASN A 31 -8.76 4.12 -7.86
CA ASN A 31 -9.06 2.99 -6.97
C ASN A 31 -8.42 3.12 -5.57
N PHE A 32 -7.64 4.18 -5.34
CA PHE A 32 -7.06 4.50 -4.04
C PHE A 32 -7.88 5.60 -3.37
N ASN A 33 -7.86 5.60 -2.04
CA ASN A 33 -8.39 6.69 -1.23
C ASN A 33 -7.32 7.77 -1.14
N TRP A 34 -7.63 8.94 -1.70
CA TRP A 34 -6.75 10.12 -1.69
C TRP A 34 -7.26 11.11 -0.65
N ILE A 35 -6.34 11.60 0.20
CA ILE A 35 -6.60 12.72 1.10
C ILE A 35 -6.73 14.01 0.29
N LYS A 36 -5.83 14.18 -0.69
CA LYS A 36 -5.92 15.23 -1.72
C LYS A 36 -5.65 14.60 -3.08
N LYS A 37 -6.56 14.82 -4.04
CA LYS A 37 -6.36 14.38 -5.43
C LYS A 37 -5.22 15.16 -6.07
N TRP A 38 -4.49 14.49 -6.96
CA TRP A 38 -3.38 15.08 -7.71
C TRP A 38 -3.86 16.18 -8.66
N ASP A 39 -2.96 17.12 -8.94
CA ASP A 39 -3.18 18.24 -9.87
C ASP A 39 -2.71 17.86 -11.30
N ARG A 40 -1.68 16.99 -11.40
CA ARG A 40 -1.12 16.46 -12.66
C ARG A 40 -0.75 14.98 -12.48
N VAL A 41 -1.00 14.16 -13.49
CA VAL A 41 -0.77 12.70 -13.40
C VAL A 41 0.70 12.36 -13.58
N LEU A 42 1.36 12.93 -14.58
CA LEU A 42 2.71 12.58 -14.96
C LEU A 42 3.47 13.80 -15.46
N GLU A 43 4.71 13.95 -15.01
CA GLU A 43 5.69 14.87 -15.58
C GLU A 43 7.04 14.16 -15.63
N TRP A 44 7.70 14.19 -16.78
CA TRP A 44 9.02 13.58 -16.92
C TRP A 44 9.93 14.33 -17.87
N GLU A 45 11.21 14.33 -17.53
CA GLU A 45 12.31 14.80 -18.36
C GLU A 45 13.49 13.84 -18.22
N PHE A 46 13.94 13.26 -19.34
CA PHE A 46 15.05 12.31 -19.35
C PHE A 46 16.43 12.96 -19.34
N ASN A 47 16.55 14.27 -19.54
CA ASN A 47 17.83 14.97 -19.44
C ASN A 47 18.32 15.04 -17.99
N THR A 48 17.42 15.34 -17.05
CA THR A 48 17.69 15.43 -15.60
C THR A 48 17.14 14.23 -14.81
N PRO A 49 17.05 13.06 -15.47
CA PRO A 49 16.10 11.95 -15.18
C PRO A 49 15.07 12.20 -14.06
N LYS A 50 14.24 13.24 -14.24
CA LYS A 50 13.23 13.62 -13.25
C LYS A 50 11.89 13.05 -13.71
N ILE A 51 11.28 12.19 -12.90
CA ILE A 51 10.00 11.56 -13.19
C ILE A 51 9.12 11.70 -11.95
N GLU A 52 7.98 12.37 -12.09
CA GLU A 52 7.05 12.63 -11.02
C GLU A 52 5.65 12.13 -11.42
N TRP A 53 5.02 11.39 -10.53
CA TRP A 53 3.68 10.85 -10.71
C TRP A 53 2.74 11.42 -9.64
N PHE A 54 1.50 11.69 -10.04
CA PHE A 54 0.40 12.16 -9.18
C PHE A 54 0.79 13.40 -8.37
N ILE A 55 1.36 14.39 -9.05
CA ILE A 55 1.92 15.61 -8.48
C ILE A 55 0.84 16.38 -7.73
N GLY A 56 1.15 16.82 -6.51
CA GLY A 56 0.21 17.50 -5.63
C GLY A 56 -0.79 16.58 -4.93
N GLY A 57 -0.78 15.28 -5.26
CA GLY A 57 -1.60 14.26 -4.61
C GLY A 57 -1.06 13.89 -3.23
N GLN A 58 -1.98 13.58 -2.31
CA GLN A 58 -1.65 13.14 -0.95
C GLN A 58 -2.49 11.93 -0.59
N LEU A 59 -1.85 10.89 -0.07
CA LEU A 59 -2.47 9.70 0.48
C LEU A 59 -1.60 9.14 1.62
N ASN A 60 -2.18 8.27 2.43
CA ASN A 60 -1.44 7.36 3.29
C ASN A 60 -1.61 5.93 2.77
N ILE A 61 -0.51 5.18 2.69
CA ILE A 61 -0.56 3.82 2.13
C ILE A 61 -1.20 2.84 3.12
N THR A 62 -0.98 3.00 4.43
CA THR A 62 -1.61 2.19 5.47
C THR A 62 -3.13 2.38 5.45
N GLU A 63 -3.62 3.60 5.28
CA GLU A 63 -5.07 3.85 5.11
C GLU A 63 -5.67 3.07 3.93
N ASN A 64 -4.91 2.94 2.83
CA ASN A 64 -5.30 2.20 1.63
C ASN A 64 -5.16 0.68 1.76
N CYS A 65 -4.20 0.20 2.56
CA CYS A 65 -3.97 -1.23 2.76
C CYS A 65 -4.76 -1.83 3.93
N LEU A 66 -5.20 -0.99 4.89
CA LEU A 66 -5.71 -1.43 6.18
C LEU A 66 -7.01 -0.70 6.54
N ASP A 67 -6.96 0.60 6.79
CA ASP A 67 -8.03 1.36 7.44
C ASP A 67 -9.32 1.36 6.61
N ARG A 68 -9.22 1.52 5.28
CA ARG A 68 -10.39 1.50 4.38
C ARG A 68 -11.14 0.16 4.37
N HIS A 69 -10.52 -0.91 4.85
CA HIS A 69 -11.11 -2.24 4.88
C HIS A 69 -11.79 -2.55 6.21
N LEU A 70 -11.59 -1.77 7.26
CA LEU A 70 -12.10 -2.07 8.61
C LEU A 70 -13.62 -2.16 8.67
N GLU A 71 -14.33 -1.24 8.00
CA GLU A 71 -15.80 -1.20 8.04
C GLU A 71 -16.43 -2.45 7.42
N SER A 72 -15.87 -2.96 6.31
CA SER A 72 -16.47 -4.07 5.55
C SER A 72 -15.83 -5.43 5.84
N LYS A 73 -14.59 -5.45 6.34
CA LYS A 73 -13.76 -6.66 6.48
C LYS A 73 -13.03 -6.73 7.82
N GLY A 74 -13.40 -5.94 8.83
CA GLY A 74 -12.69 -5.85 10.10
C GLY A 74 -12.40 -7.21 10.77
N ASN A 75 -13.34 -8.15 10.70
CA ASN A 75 -13.20 -9.49 11.29
C ASN A 75 -12.62 -10.54 10.32
N GLN A 76 -12.33 -10.17 9.07
CA GLN A 76 -11.70 -11.07 8.11
C GLN A 76 -10.20 -11.17 8.43
N THR A 77 -9.63 -12.36 8.32
CA THR A 77 -8.18 -12.59 8.42
C THR A 77 -7.45 -11.78 7.34
N ALA A 78 -6.60 -10.84 7.78
CA ALA A 78 -5.75 -10.01 6.94
C ALA A 78 -4.39 -10.67 6.71
N ILE A 79 -3.83 -11.25 7.76
CA ILE A 79 -2.57 -12.02 7.73
C ILE A 79 -2.88 -13.41 8.30
N LEU A 80 -2.68 -14.43 7.48
CA LEU A 80 -2.50 -15.80 7.92
C LEU A 80 -1.00 -16.08 7.88
N TRP A 81 -0.40 -16.22 9.05
CA TRP A 81 1.03 -16.50 9.18
C TRP A 81 1.25 -17.95 9.59
N GLU A 82 2.05 -18.65 8.80
CA GLU A 82 2.43 -20.04 9.02
C GLU A 82 3.84 -20.07 9.63
N PRO A 83 4.01 -20.69 10.81
CA PRO A 83 5.32 -20.90 11.40
C PRO A 83 6.21 -21.79 10.53
N ASN A 84 7.53 -21.72 10.78
CA ASN A 84 8.47 -22.64 10.14
C ASN A 84 8.34 -24.07 10.69
N ASP A 85 7.97 -24.21 11.97
CA ASP A 85 7.69 -25.51 12.57
C ASP A 85 6.25 -25.92 12.21
N PRO A 86 6.06 -27.02 11.46
CA PRO A 86 4.72 -27.46 11.06
C PRO A 86 3.86 -27.97 12.23
N THR A 87 4.44 -28.15 13.42
CA THR A 87 3.71 -28.53 14.64
C THR A 87 3.21 -27.31 15.42
N GLU A 88 3.75 -26.13 15.14
CA GLU A 88 3.25 -24.88 15.68
C GLU A 88 1.96 -24.46 14.96
N GLN A 89 1.05 -23.85 15.70
CA GLN A 89 -0.21 -23.37 15.13
C GLN A 89 0.00 -22.10 14.32
N SER A 90 -0.72 -21.99 13.21
CA SER A 90 -0.78 -20.76 12.44
C SER A 90 -1.40 -19.62 13.24
N ILE A 91 -0.95 -18.41 12.93
CA ILE A 91 -1.46 -17.18 13.54
C ILE A 91 -2.35 -16.50 12.52
N GLU A 92 -3.62 -16.36 12.86
CA GLU A 92 -4.56 -15.52 12.14
C GLU A 92 -4.65 -14.15 12.80
N ILE A 93 -4.48 -13.10 12.00
CA ILE A 93 -4.66 -11.72 12.43
C ILE A 93 -5.71 -11.07 11.55
N THR A 94 -6.83 -10.69 12.15
CA THR A 94 -7.90 -9.97 11.48
C THR A 94 -7.50 -8.53 11.13
N TYR A 95 -8.21 -7.90 10.20
CA TYR A 95 -7.99 -6.49 9.85
C TYR A 95 -8.06 -5.57 11.09
N ASN A 96 -9.01 -5.79 12.00
CA ASN A 96 -9.15 -5.02 13.25
C ASN A 96 -7.94 -5.22 14.18
N GLU A 97 -7.47 -6.45 14.36
CA GLU A 97 -6.30 -6.73 15.19
C GLU A 97 -5.03 -6.15 14.59
N LEU A 98 -4.86 -6.27 13.27
CA LEU A 98 -3.71 -5.71 12.56
C LEU A 98 -3.68 -4.19 12.71
N HIS A 99 -4.82 -3.51 12.51
CA HIS A 99 -4.93 -2.06 12.73
C HIS A 99 -4.53 -1.65 14.14
N ASN A 100 -5.08 -2.32 15.15
CA ASN A 100 -4.74 -2.02 16.55
C ASN A 100 -3.24 -2.21 16.83
N ARG A 101 -2.61 -3.27 16.31
CA ARG A 101 -1.17 -3.53 16.47
C ARG A 101 -0.32 -2.48 15.74
N VAL A 102 -0.70 -2.12 14.51
CA VAL A 102 -0.02 -1.09 13.70
C VAL A 102 -0.10 0.27 14.39
N CYS A 103 -1.27 0.72 14.81
CA CYS A 103 -1.43 2.00 15.52
C CYS A 103 -0.65 2.02 16.83
N SER A 104 -0.65 0.90 17.59
CA SER A 104 0.12 0.79 18.82
C SER A 104 1.61 0.96 18.57
N PHE A 105 2.16 0.27 17.57
CA PHE A 105 3.58 0.37 17.26
C PHE A 105 3.95 1.73 16.64
N ALA A 106 3.09 2.32 15.80
CA ALA A 106 3.29 3.68 15.28
C ALA A 106 3.39 4.71 16.43
N ASN A 107 2.58 4.57 17.48
CA ASN A 107 2.67 5.42 18.66
C ASN A 107 3.95 5.19 19.46
N VAL A 108 4.46 3.96 19.52
CA VAL A 108 5.79 3.67 20.08
C VAL A 108 6.88 4.40 19.28
N LEU A 109 6.85 4.33 17.95
CA LEU A 109 7.84 5.03 17.10
C LEU A 109 7.78 6.54 17.30
N LYS A 110 6.58 7.13 17.29
CA LYS A 110 6.37 8.57 17.55
C LYS A 110 6.90 8.98 18.93
N ARG A 111 6.64 8.18 19.98
CA ARG A 111 7.15 8.43 21.33
C ARG A 111 8.68 8.37 21.41
N ASN A 112 9.31 7.56 20.56
CA ASN A 112 10.77 7.50 20.43
C ASN A 112 11.34 8.56 19.46
N GLY A 113 10.52 9.51 19.02
CA GLY A 113 10.96 10.68 18.27
C GLY A 113 10.93 10.55 16.75
N ALA A 114 10.39 9.46 16.19
CA ALA A 114 10.28 9.28 14.75
C ALA A 114 9.37 10.34 14.10
N LYS A 115 9.80 10.90 12.97
CA LYS A 115 9.11 11.93 12.20
C LYS A 115 9.01 11.55 10.72
N LYS A 116 8.13 12.24 9.99
CA LYS A 116 8.02 12.10 8.54
C LYS A 116 9.38 12.40 7.87
N GLY A 117 9.85 11.48 7.05
CA GLY A 117 11.14 11.58 6.36
C GLY A 117 12.30 10.90 7.09
N ASP A 118 12.10 10.47 8.34
CA ASP A 118 13.10 9.67 9.03
C ASP A 118 13.18 8.26 8.44
N ARG A 119 14.36 7.65 8.58
CA ARG A 119 14.63 6.28 8.12
C ARG A 119 14.61 5.34 9.31
N ILE A 120 13.77 4.32 9.25
CA ILE A 120 13.65 3.29 10.29
C ILE A 120 14.16 1.98 9.69
N CYS A 121 15.16 1.38 10.33
CA CYS A 121 15.72 0.10 9.90
C CYS A 121 15.01 -1.04 10.62
N LEU A 122 14.49 -2.00 9.86
CA LEU A 122 13.85 -3.21 10.37
C LEU A 122 14.76 -4.40 10.08
N TYR A 123 15.28 -5.04 11.14
CA TYR A 123 16.07 -6.27 11.04
C TYR A 123 15.31 -7.39 11.73
N MET A 124 14.39 -8.00 11.00
CA MET A 124 13.47 -9.01 11.51
C MET A 124 13.27 -10.14 10.48
N PRO A 125 13.00 -11.38 10.94
CA PRO A 125 12.59 -12.47 10.07
C PRO A 125 11.17 -12.24 9.50
N MET A 126 10.69 -13.18 8.68
CA MET A 126 9.33 -13.19 8.11
C MET A 126 8.28 -13.53 9.16
N THR A 127 8.07 -12.65 10.14
CA THR A 127 7.02 -12.76 11.17
C THR A 127 5.94 -11.69 10.96
N PRO A 128 4.76 -11.83 11.59
CA PRO A 128 3.71 -10.82 11.50
C PRO A 128 4.16 -9.41 11.95
N GLU A 129 5.09 -9.35 12.91
CA GLU A 129 5.66 -8.11 13.43
C GLU A 129 6.40 -7.31 12.35
N LEU A 130 6.97 -7.97 11.34
CA LEU A 130 7.59 -7.27 10.21
C LEU A 130 6.56 -6.47 9.42
N ALA A 131 5.39 -7.05 9.14
CA ALA A 131 4.31 -6.35 8.47
C ALA A 131 3.77 -5.20 9.34
N ILE A 132 3.56 -5.46 10.64
CA ILE A 132 3.10 -4.46 11.61
C ILE A 132 4.07 -3.27 11.67
N ALA A 133 5.37 -3.52 11.80
CA ALA A 133 6.39 -2.50 11.88
C ALA A 133 6.51 -1.68 10.58
N THR A 134 6.42 -2.36 9.43
CA THR A 134 6.48 -1.70 8.12
C THR A 134 5.29 -0.76 7.93
N LEU A 135 4.06 -1.24 8.18
CA LEU A 135 2.84 -0.42 8.07
C LEU A 135 2.82 0.74 9.09
N ALA A 136 3.41 0.55 10.28
CA ALA A 136 3.52 1.59 11.28
C ALA A 136 4.50 2.72 10.90
N CYS A 137 5.46 2.44 10.01
CA CYS A 137 6.40 3.44 9.50
C CYS A 137 5.84 4.26 8.31
N ALA A 138 4.78 3.75 7.65
CA ALA A 138 4.36 4.17 6.32
C ALA A 138 3.35 5.33 6.26
#